data_AF-U2D5K4-F1
#
_entry.id   AF-U2D5K4-F1
#
_cell.length_a   1.000
_cell.length_b   1.000
_cell.length_c   1.000
_cell.angle_alpha   90.00
_cell.angle_beta   90.00
_cell.angle_gamma   90.00
#
_symmetry.space_group_name_H-M   'P 1'
#
loop_
_entity.id
_entity.type
_entity.pdbx_description
1 polymer ?
#
loop_
_entity_poly.entity_id
_entity_poly.type
_entity_poly.pdbx_seq_one_letter_code
_entity_poly.pdbx_strand_id
1 'polypeptide(L)' 'MEEGLVLKDILTNIIFMLLGGAAILLEVIFKVDGTLGWLLVTIGVIFLGIGLVYKSKNPIKMLINFFINFI' A
#
# COMPACT_ATOMS: atom_id res chain seq x y z
N MET A 1 0.17 -27.03 -5.97
CA MET A 1 -0.40 -25.91 -6.75
C MET A 1 -0.90 -24.75 -5.87
N GLU A 2 -0.97 -24.88 -4.54
CA GLU A 2 -1.45 -23.81 -3.65
C GLU A 2 -0.40 -22.71 -3.35
N GLU A 3 0.90 -23.03 -3.31
CA GLU A 3 1.95 -22.06 -2.95
C GLU A 3 2.11 -20.90 -3.96
N GLY A 4 1.91 -21.17 -5.25
CA GLY A 4 2.06 -20.16 -6.30
C GLY A 4 0.96 -19.09 -6.32
N LEU A 5 -0.25 -19.42 -5.84
CA LEU A 5 -1.35 -18.47 -5.70
C LEU A 5 -1.10 -17.52 -4.51
N VAL A 6 -0.63 -18.07 -3.39
CA VAL A 6 -0.28 -17.29 -2.19
C VAL A 6 0.82 -16.27 -2.50
N LEU A 7 1.84 -16.66 -3.26
CA LEU A 7 2.93 -15.75 -3.63
C LEU A 7 2.43 -14.59 -4.50
N LYS A 8 1.54 -14.86 -5.46
CA LYS A 8 0.92 -13.82 -6.29
C LYS A 8 0.08 -12.86 -5.48
N ASP A 9 -0.74 -13.37 -4.55
CA ASP A 9 -1.59 -12.53 -3.71
C ASP A 9 -0.77 -11.58 -2.83
N ILE A 10 0.31 -12.09 -2.21
CA ILE A 10 1.24 -11.27 -1.41
C ILE A 10 1.92 -10.20 -2.28
N LEU A 11 2.35 -10.57 -3.49
CA LEU A 11 2.99 -9.65 -4.41
C LEU A 11 2.03 -8.51 -4.82
N THR A 12 0.78 -8.85 -5.13
CA THR A 12 -0.27 -7.87 -5.45
C THR A 12 -0.49 -6.89 -4.31
N ASN A 13 -0.50 -7.35 -3.06
CA ASN A 13 -0.64 -6.49 -1.89
C ASN A 13 0.52 -5.50 -1.74
N ILE A 14 1.75 -6.00 -1.91
CA ILE A 14 2.96 -5.17 -1.84
C ILE A 14 2.95 -4.11 -2.93
N ILE A 15 2.53 -4.46 -4.15
CA ILE A 15 2.41 -3.50 -5.27
C ILE A 15 1.41 -2.40 -4.93
N PHE A 16 0.22 -2.76 -4.42
CA PHE A 16 -0.76 -1.76 -4.01
C PHE A 16 -0.27 -0.88 -2.86
N MET A 17 0.45 -1.45 -1.89
CA MET A 17 1.06 -0.67 -0.82
C MET A 17 2.10 0.33 -1.34
N LEU A 18 2.97 -0.10 -2.25
CA LEU A 18 4.00 0.77 -2.84
C LEU A 18 3.39 1.88 -3.68
N LEU A 19 2.37 1.57 -4.49
CA LEU A 19 1.66 2.58 -5.28
C LEU A 19 0.93 3.59 -4.39
N GLY A 20 0.27 3.13 -3.33
CA GLY A 20 -0.41 4.00 -2.38
C GLY A 20 0.56 4.91 -1.62
N GLY A 21 1.67 4.33 -1.14
CA GLY A 21 2.74 5.08 -0.48
C GLY A 21 3.38 6.11 -1.42
N ALA A 22 3.68 5.74 -2.67
CA ALA A 22 4.24 6.65 -3.66
C ALA A 22 3.30 7.81 -4.00
N ALA A 23 2.00 7.56 -4.12
CA ALA A 23 1.01 8.62 -4.36
C ALA A 23 0.96 9.64 -3.21
N ILE A 24 0.98 9.17 -1.96
CA ILE A 24 1.01 10.06 -0.79
C ILE A 24 2.35 10.81 -0.71
N LEU A 25 3.47 10.14 -0.96
CA LEU A 25 4.81 10.75 -0.98
C LEU A 25 4.91 11.83 -2.06
N LEU A 26 4.39 11.58 -3.26
CA LEU A 26 4.32 12.57 -4.33
C LEU A 26 3.57 13.81 -3.86
N GLU A 27 2.42 13.65 -3.20
CA GLU A 27 1.70 14.80 -2.69
C GLU A 27 2.45 15.54 -1.57
N VAL A 28 3.08 14.83 -0.65
CA VAL A 28 3.86 15.45 0.44
C VAL A 28 5.06 16.24 -0.10
N ILE A 29 5.72 15.74 -1.15
CA ILE A 29 6.91 16.37 -1.74
C ILE A 29 6.51 17.54 -2.65
N PHE A 30 5.56 17.33 -3.56
CA PHE A 30 5.19 18.31 -4.58
C PHE A 30 4.13 19.31 -4.11
N LYS A 31 3.41 19.02 -3.03
CA LYS A 31 2.34 19.86 -2.45
C LYS A 31 1.39 20.37 -3.52
N VAL A 32 0.75 19.45 -4.23
CA VAL A 32 -0.12 19.78 -5.35
C VAL A 32 -1.41 20.41 -4.80
N ASP A 33 -1.52 21.73 -4.94
CA ASP A 33 -2.66 22.46 -4.39
C ASP A 33 -4.01 22.09 -5.04
N GLY A 34 -5.05 22.17 -4.21
CA GLY A 34 -6.45 22.07 -4.62
C GLY A 34 -6.96 20.62 -4.79
N THR A 35 -7.86 20.43 -5.75
CA THR A 35 -8.59 19.17 -5.95
C THR A 35 -7.67 18.00 -6.34
N LEU A 36 -6.55 18.29 -7.01
CA LEU A 36 -5.59 17.26 -7.44
C LEU A 36 -4.81 16.65 -6.27
N GLY A 37 -4.34 17.45 -5.31
CA GLY A 37 -3.70 16.94 -4.08
C GLY A 37 -4.66 16.08 -3.27
N TRP A 38 -5.91 16.54 -3.09
CA TRP A 38 -6.95 15.77 -2.41
C TRP A 38 -7.24 14.43 -3.09
N LEU A 39 -7.28 14.40 -4.43
CA LEU A 39 -7.44 13.16 -5.19
C LEU A 39 -6.23 12.24 -5.03
N LEU A 40 -5.01 12.77 -5.06
CA LEU A 40 -3.77 12.00 -4.87
C LEU A 40 -3.71 11.34 -3.49
N VAL A 41 -4.06 12.08 -2.42
CA VAL A 41 -4.15 11.53 -1.07
C VAL A 41 -5.23 10.46 -0.99
N THR A 42 -6.41 10.73 -1.56
CA THR A 42 -7.53 9.79 -1.52
C THR A 42 -7.19 8.48 -2.24
N ILE A 43 -6.62 8.57 -3.45
CA ILE A 43 -6.17 7.40 -4.23
C ILE A 43 -5.06 6.66 -3.48
N GLY A 44 -4.11 7.39 -2.88
CA GLY A 44 -3.03 6.81 -2.10
C GLY A 44 -3.53 6.02 -0.88
N VAL A 45 -4.48 6.57 -0.13
CA VAL A 45 -5.11 5.89 1.02
C VAL A 45 -5.92 4.67 0.57
N ILE A 46 -6.65 4.76 -0.56
CA ILE A 46 -7.39 3.62 -1.11
C ILE A 46 -6.43 2.49 -1.49
N PHE A 47 -5.32 2.78 -2.18
CA PHE A 47 -4.35 1.76 -2.56
C PHE A 47 -3.63 1.15 -1.35
N LEU A 48 -3.28 1.94 -0.34
CA LEU A 48 -2.77 1.41 0.93
C LEU A 48 -3.82 0.51 1.61
N GLY A 49 -5.08 0.93 1.64
CA GLY A 49 -6.19 0.17 2.20
C GLY A 49 -6.41 -1.16 1.48
N ILE A 50 -6.37 -1.16 0.15
CA ILE A 50 -6.48 -2.39 -0.67
C ILE A 50 -5.28 -3.29 -0.39
N GLY A 51 -4.05 -2.78 -0.43
CA GLY A 51 -2.84 -3.57 -0.16
C GLY A 51 -2.80 -4.15 1.26
N LEU A 52 -3.46 -3.48 2.21
CA LEU A 52 -3.66 -3.99 3.57
C LEU A 52 -4.75 -5.07 3.64
N VAL A 53 -5.94 -4.79 3.12
CA VAL A 53 -7.15 -5.61 3.34
C VAL A 53 -7.23 -6.80 2.38
N TYR A 54 -6.61 -6.73 1.20
CA TYR A 54 -6.72 -7.78 0.20
C TYR A 54 -6.07 -9.08 0.68
N LYS A 55 -6.89 -10.09 0.96
CA LYS A 55 -6.48 -11.44 1.42
C LYS A 55 -5.58 -11.54 2.67
N SER A 56 -5.21 -10.43 3.32
CA SER A 56 -4.41 -10.47 4.55
C SER A 56 -5.33 -10.62 5.78
N LYS A 57 -5.17 -11.72 6.52
CA LYS A 57 -5.94 -11.95 7.76
C LYS A 57 -5.55 -10.98 8.89
N ASN A 58 -4.41 -10.29 8.80
CA ASN A 58 -3.92 -9.32 9.79
C ASN A 58 -3.00 -8.26 9.12
N PRO A 59 -3.58 -7.24 8.48
CA PRO A 59 -2.84 -6.27 7.65
C PRO A 59 -1.77 -5.49 8.41
N ILE A 60 -2.12 -5.04 9.62
CA ILE A 60 -1.27 -4.24 10.50
C ILE A 60 -0.08 -5.07 10.99
N LYS A 61 -0.31 -6.36 11.29
CA LYS A 61 0.74 -7.29 11.73
C LYS A 61 1.76 -7.55 10.62
N MET A 62 1.33 -7.57 9.36
CA MET A 62 2.20 -7.72 8.20
C MET A 62 3.09 -6.49 7.99
N LEU A 63 2.54 -5.28 8.09
CA LEU A 63 3.34 -4.05 8.07
C LEU A 63 4.39 -4.02 9.17
N ILE A 64 3.98 -4.30 10.42
CA ILE A 64 4.88 -4.30 11.57
C ILE A 64 6.00 -5.33 11.38
N ASN A 65 5.69 -6.55 10.93
CA ASN A 65 6.71 -7.57 10.63
C ASN A 65 7.66 -7.15 9.50
N PHE A 66 7.18 -6.39 8.51
CA PHE A 66 8.03 -5.90 7.43
C PHE A 66 9.02 -4.85 7.94
N PHE A 67 8.56 -3.88 8.73
CA PHE A 67 9.43 -2.87 9.32
C PHE A 67 10.40 -3.44 10.36
N ILE A 68 9.98 -4.42 11.17
CA ILE A 68 10.84 -5.06 12.17
C ILE A 68 11.91 -5.96 11.53
N ASN A 69 11.61 -6.66 10.43
CA ASN A 69 12.61 -7.49 9.74
C ASN A 69 13.53 -6.69 8.78
N PHE A 70 13.21 -5.43 8.50
CA PHE A 70 14.02 -4.56 7.62
C PHE A 70 14.94 -3.61 8.40
N ILE A 71 14.77 -3.50 9.73
CA ILE A 71 15.69 -2.87 10.70
C ILE A 71 16.63 -3.92 11.27
#